data_AF-A0A1F0UH96-F1
#
_entry.id   AF-A0A1F0UH96-F1
#
_cell.length_a   1.000
_cell.length_b   1.000
_cell.length_c   1.000
_cell.angle_alpha   90.00
_cell.angle_beta   90.00
_cell.angle_gamma   90.00
#
_symmetry.space_group_name_H-M   'P 1'
#
loop_
_entity.id
_entity.type
_entity.pdbx_description
1 polymer ?
#
loop_
_entity_poly.entity_id
_entity_poly.type
_entity_poly.pdbx_seq_one_letter_code
_entity_poly.pdbx_strand_id
1 'polypeptide(L)'
;MKKLVIACFAVLSLAACKQGKTNGEPQLNDSLQQIIQQRDNQLNDMMATMNEIQDGFRQINEAENHVNIAKDGEGANKSEQIKENIKFITQRMEENRALLKKLRAQLEKSTFKGAELKKTVDRLMKQLDEKDQQLQQLRAELDAKDIHISELDEKVSNLNTHVTKLKTDNTAKAQTISDQDKQIHTAWYVFGTKKELKEQGILVDGKVLQSAFNKAYFTRVDIRTLKEIKFYSKSVKLLTTHPASSYSLEKDVNKEYVLTITNPDVFWSTSKYFVAVVR
;
A
#
# COMPACT_ATOMS: atom_id res chain seq x y z
N MET A 1 122.73 13.24 25.39
CA MET A 1 121.76 14.12 24.72
C MET A 1 121.36 13.48 23.39
N LYS A 2 120.04 13.37 23.14
CA LYS A 2 119.26 13.38 21.87
C LYS A 2 119.95 12.83 20.58
N LYS A 3 119.34 12.05 19.68
CA LYS A 3 117.99 11.46 19.48
C LYS A 3 118.08 10.55 18.23
N LEU A 4 117.24 9.51 18.18
CA LEU A 4 116.66 8.79 17.02
C LEU A 4 117.57 8.11 15.97
N VAL A 5 117.31 6.81 15.69
CA VAL A 5 116.88 6.28 14.37
C VAL A 5 116.13 4.93 14.58
N ILE A 6 115.11 4.74 13.76
CA ILE A 6 114.12 3.64 13.64
C ILE A 6 114.67 2.48 12.79
N ALA A 7 114.33 1.22 13.09
CA ALA A 7 114.19 0.17 12.07
C ALA A 7 113.34 -1.02 12.55
N CYS A 8 112.37 -1.41 11.71
CA CYS A 8 111.41 -2.51 11.86
C CYS A 8 111.97 -3.90 11.47
N PHE A 9 111.15 -4.93 11.74
CA PHE A 9 111.17 -6.35 11.30
C PHE A 9 112.00 -7.34 12.14
N ALA A 10 111.57 -8.56 12.47
CA ALA A 10 110.29 -9.26 12.57
C ALA A 10 110.59 -10.68 13.14
N VAL A 11 109.54 -11.42 13.51
CA VAL A 11 109.45 -12.90 13.59
C VAL A 11 109.58 -13.60 14.96
N LEU A 12 108.39 -13.90 15.49
CA LEU A 12 107.89 -15.11 16.18
C LEU A 12 108.73 -15.88 17.23
N SER A 13 108.13 -16.04 18.42
CA SER A 13 107.85 -17.37 18.99
C SER A 13 106.75 -17.31 20.08
N LEU A 14 106.05 -18.44 20.20
CA LEU A 14 104.77 -18.64 20.87
C LEU A 14 104.83 -18.83 22.40
N ALA A 15 103.64 -18.66 23.00
CA ALA A 15 103.10 -19.31 24.19
C ALA A 15 103.45 -18.74 25.59
N ALA A 16 102.47 -18.08 26.23
CA ALA A 16 101.70 -18.61 27.38
C ALA A 16 100.75 -17.54 28.00
N CYS A 17 99.48 -17.95 28.21
CA CYS A 17 98.42 -17.49 29.14
C CYS A 17 98.59 -16.14 29.89
N LYS A 18 97.56 -15.29 30.09
CA LYS A 18 96.19 -15.58 30.53
C LYS A 18 95.36 -14.28 30.60
N GLN A 19 94.04 -14.46 30.52
CA GLN A 19 92.98 -13.69 31.22
C GLN A 19 92.38 -12.45 30.52
N GLY A 20 91.15 -12.63 30.03
CA GLY A 20 90.26 -11.56 29.62
C GLY A 20 89.09 -11.98 28.73
N LYS A 21 88.57 -13.21 28.85
CA LYS A 21 87.32 -13.59 28.17
C LYS A 21 86.15 -12.89 28.86
N THR A 22 85.59 -11.87 28.21
CA THR A 22 84.22 -11.42 28.44
C THR A 22 83.27 -12.50 27.94
N ASN A 23 82.99 -13.48 28.79
CA ASN A 23 81.83 -14.36 28.65
C ASN A 23 80.65 -13.66 29.33
N GLY A 24 79.89 -12.88 28.58
CA GLY A 24 78.54 -12.45 28.94
C GLY A 24 77.53 -13.38 28.25
N GLU A 25 76.53 -13.83 29.00
CA GLU A 25 75.79 -15.08 28.80
C GLU A 25 74.84 -15.11 27.58
N PRO A 26 74.91 -16.13 26.69
CA PRO A 26 73.93 -16.32 25.61
C PRO A 26 72.51 -16.66 26.12
N GLN A 27 72.37 -17.30 27.30
CA GLN A 27 71.07 -17.68 27.87
C GLN A 27 70.20 -16.49 28.34
N LEU A 28 70.81 -15.39 28.79
CA LEU A 28 70.05 -14.19 29.18
C LEU A 28 69.48 -13.46 27.96
N ASN A 29 70.24 -13.42 26.86
CA ASN A 29 69.78 -12.86 25.58
C ASN A 29 68.62 -13.67 25.00
N ASP A 30 68.67 -15.00 25.07
CA ASP A 30 67.58 -15.87 24.60
C ASP A 30 66.27 -15.62 25.38
N SER A 31 66.36 -15.44 26.71
CA SER A 31 65.16 -15.16 27.54
C SER A 31 64.53 -13.80 27.23
N LEU A 32 65.35 -12.79 26.95
CA LEU A 32 64.88 -11.44 26.61
C LEU A 32 64.25 -11.43 25.21
N GLN A 33 64.85 -12.15 24.25
CA GLN A 33 64.27 -12.32 22.92
C GLN A 33 62.92 -13.03 22.99
N GLN A 34 62.77 -14.05 23.83
CA GLN A 34 61.51 -14.77 23.98
C GLN A 34 60.38 -13.88 24.56
N ILE A 35 60.70 -13.01 25.53
CA ILE A 35 59.76 -12.03 26.10
C ILE A 35 59.36 -10.98 25.07
N ILE A 36 60.32 -10.46 24.29
CA ILE A 36 60.05 -9.49 23.22
C ILE A 36 59.14 -10.13 22.16
N GLN A 37 59.41 -11.37 21.77
CA GLN A 37 58.62 -12.07 20.77
C GLN A 37 57.19 -12.38 21.25
N GLN A 38 57.01 -12.71 22.53
CA GLN A 38 55.67 -12.81 23.13
C GLN A 38 54.94 -11.46 23.15
N ARG A 39 55.64 -10.37 23.47
CA ARG A 39 55.07 -9.01 23.46
C ARG A 39 54.63 -8.60 22.05
N ASP A 40 55.46 -8.85 21.05
CA ASP A 40 55.18 -8.52 19.65
C ASP A 40 53.98 -9.31 19.14
N ASN A 41 53.89 -10.60 19.46
CA ASN A 41 52.74 -11.43 19.10
C ASN A 41 51.44 -10.94 19.76
N GLN A 42 51.49 -10.52 21.03
CA GLN A 42 50.34 -9.94 21.71
C GLN A 42 49.91 -8.60 21.09
N LEU A 43 50.87 -7.73 20.75
CA LEU A 43 50.56 -6.46 20.08
C LEU A 43 49.96 -6.68 18.69
N ASN A 44 50.45 -7.65 17.94
CA ASN A 44 49.92 -8.00 16.63
C ASN A 44 48.48 -8.52 16.72
N ASP A 45 48.15 -9.39 17.68
CA ASP A 45 46.76 -9.87 17.89
C ASP A 45 45.82 -8.75 18.34
N MET A 46 46.30 -7.82 19.16
CA MET A 46 45.53 -6.65 19.57
C MET A 46 45.26 -5.71 18.40
N MET A 47 46.24 -5.48 17.52
CA MET A 47 46.06 -4.69 16.30
C MET A 47 45.10 -5.37 15.32
N ALA A 48 45.20 -6.70 15.15
CA ALA A 48 44.25 -7.47 14.34
C ALA A 48 42.82 -7.33 14.88
N THR A 49 42.62 -7.53 16.19
CA THR A 49 41.32 -7.35 16.86
C THR A 49 40.79 -5.92 16.68
N MET A 50 41.66 -4.90 16.74
CA MET A 50 41.27 -3.51 16.50
C MET A 50 40.82 -3.25 15.07
N ASN A 51 41.49 -3.84 14.07
CA ASN A 51 41.07 -3.76 12.67
C ASN A 51 39.71 -4.42 12.45
N GLU A 52 39.48 -5.60 13.04
CA GLU A 52 38.18 -6.28 12.99
C GLU A 52 37.05 -5.44 13.60
N ILE A 53 37.31 -4.78 14.72
CA ILE A 53 36.34 -3.86 15.35
C ILE A 53 36.02 -2.68 14.41
N GLN A 54 37.04 -2.06 13.82
CA GLN A 54 36.85 -0.94 12.88
C GLN A 54 36.06 -1.37 11.64
N ASP A 55 36.37 -2.53 11.09
CA ASP A 55 35.64 -3.13 9.97
C ASP A 55 34.17 -3.39 10.34
N GLY A 56 33.91 -3.91 11.55
CA GLY A 56 32.55 -4.07 12.06
C GLY A 56 31.81 -2.75 12.17
N PHE A 57 32.43 -1.69 12.68
CA PHE A 57 31.81 -0.35 12.75
C PHE A 57 31.50 0.22 11.36
N ARG A 58 32.38 0.01 10.38
CA ARG A 58 32.12 0.41 8.99
C ARG A 58 30.88 -0.30 8.45
N GLN A 59 30.81 -1.63 8.59
CA GLN A 59 29.67 -2.42 8.14
C GLN A 59 28.37 -2.04 8.85
N ILE A 60 28.42 -1.73 10.16
CA ILE A 60 27.27 -1.21 10.90
C ILE A 60 26.79 0.12 10.29
N ASN A 61 27.69 1.06 10.06
CA ASN A 61 27.33 2.36 9.49
C ASN A 61 26.77 2.25 8.06
N GLU A 62 27.33 1.36 7.24
CA GLU A 62 26.81 1.09 5.89
C GLU A 62 25.38 0.54 5.96
N ALA A 63 25.14 -0.47 6.80
CA ALA A 63 23.81 -1.05 6.99
C ALA A 63 22.81 -0.03 7.56
N GLU A 64 23.23 0.83 8.50
CA GLU A 64 22.39 1.93 9.00
C GLU A 64 22.03 2.94 7.90
N ASN A 65 22.97 3.25 7.01
CA ASN A 65 22.70 4.12 5.86
C ASN A 65 21.64 3.49 4.94
N HIS A 66 21.72 2.18 4.70
CA HIS A 66 20.69 1.45 3.95
C HIS A 66 19.31 1.52 4.65
N VAL A 67 19.27 1.39 5.97
CA VAL A 67 18.04 1.56 6.76
C VAL A 67 17.46 2.96 6.60
N ASN A 68 18.28 4.00 6.69
CA ASN A 68 17.82 5.39 6.56
C ASN A 68 17.24 5.68 5.16
N ILE A 69 17.92 5.21 4.09
CA ILE A 69 17.42 5.35 2.72
C ILE A 69 16.08 4.61 2.53
N ALA A 70 15.95 3.43 3.13
CA ALA A 70 14.72 2.65 3.08
C ALA A 70 13.58 3.29 3.90
N LYS A 71 13.89 4.01 4.99
CA LYS A 71 12.90 4.72 5.81
C LYS A 71 12.20 5.85 5.06
N ASP A 72 12.92 6.56 4.19
CA ASP A 72 12.45 7.82 3.61
C ASP A 72 11.84 7.71 2.21
N GLY A 73 12.03 6.61 1.47
CA GLY A 73 11.46 6.49 0.13
C GLY A 73 10.21 5.61 0.06
N GLU A 74 9.57 5.57 -1.10
CA GLU A 74 8.39 4.73 -1.39
C GLU A 74 8.79 3.40 -2.08
N GLY A 75 8.13 2.26 -1.74
CA GLY A 75 8.36 0.96 -2.39
C GLY A 75 7.92 -0.28 -1.58
N ALA A 76 7.46 -1.33 -2.26
CA ALA A 76 6.82 -2.52 -1.66
C ALA A 76 7.76 -3.42 -0.82
N ASN A 77 9.08 -3.40 -1.06
CA ASN A 77 10.03 -4.32 -0.40
C ASN A 77 10.82 -3.68 0.76
N LYS A 78 10.44 -2.47 1.19
CA LYS A 78 11.25 -1.69 2.16
C LYS A 78 11.18 -2.23 3.58
N SER A 79 10.02 -2.71 4.01
CA SER A 79 9.86 -3.32 5.34
C SER A 79 10.79 -4.51 5.52
N GLU A 80 10.91 -5.36 4.49
CA GLU A 80 11.80 -6.51 4.51
C GLU A 80 13.27 -6.10 4.50
N GLN A 81 13.67 -5.15 3.65
CA GLN A 81 15.03 -4.60 3.64
C GLN A 81 15.44 -3.98 4.99
N ILE A 82 14.54 -3.24 5.62
CA ILE A 82 14.80 -2.64 6.95
C ILE A 82 14.99 -3.75 8.00
N LYS A 83 14.16 -4.79 7.99
CA LYS A 83 14.24 -5.93 8.92
C LYS A 83 15.57 -6.70 8.76
N GLU A 84 15.98 -6.96 7.53
CA GLU A 84 17.26 -7.64 7.23
C GLU A 84 18.46 -6.82 7.69
N ASN A 85 18.49 -5.52 7.38
CA ASN A 85 19.59 -4.65 7.80
C ASN A 85 19.65 -4.49 9.33
N ILE A 86 18.51 -4.37 10.01
CA ILE A 86 18.47 -4.33 11.49
C ILE A 86 19.03 -5.62 12.08
N LYS A 87 18.69 -6.79 11.52
CA LYS A 87 19.23 -8.08 11.96
C LYS A 87 20.75 -8.12 11.78
N PHE A 88 21.24 -7.69 10.62
CA PHE A 88 22.68 -7.60 10.33
C PHE A 88 23.40 -6.65 11.29
N ILE A 89 22.88 -5.44 11.51
CA ILE A 89 23.43 -4.46 12.47
C ILE A 89 23.50 -5.10 13.87
N THR A 90 22.43 -5.76 14.30
CA THR A 90 22.36 -6.40 15.63
C THR A 90 23.48 -7.43 15.80
N GLN A 91 23.69 -8.30 14.80
CA GLN A 91 24.73 -9.31 14.84
C GLN A 91 26.14 -8.67 14.90
N ARG A 92 26.42 -7.69 14.03
CA ARG A 92 27.72 -7.01 14.00
C ARG A 92 28.01 -6.23 15.29
N MET A 93 26.98 -5.66 15.91
CA MET A 93 27.08 -4.99 17.20
C MET A 93 27.47 -5.97 18.32
N GLU A 94 26.87 -7.16 18.34
CA GLU A 94 27.21 -8.21 19.31
C GLU A 94 28.66 -8.71 19.13
N GLU A 95 29.06 -8.97 17.89
CA GLU A 95 30.43 -9.36 17.54
C GLU A 95 31.45 -8.28 17.94
N ASN A 96 31.21 -7.02 17.61
CA ASN A 96 32.06 -5.90 18.02
C ASN A 96 32.14 -5.74 19.54
N ARG A 97 31.02 -5.95 20.26
CA ARG A 97 31.00 -5.90 21.74
C ARG A 97 31.87 -7.00 22.33
N ALA A 98 31.86 -8.20 21.74
CA ALA A 98 32.73 -9.30 22.15
C ALA A 98 34.21 -9.01 21.87
N LEU A 99 34.54 -8.48 20.68
CA LEU A 99 35.91 -8.10 20.32
C LEU A 99 36.45 -6.97 21.22
N LEU A 100 35.65 -5.96 21.53
CA LEU A 100 36.01 -4.89 22.47
C LEU A 100 36.27 -5.42 23.88
N LYS A 101 35.46 -6.37 24.36
CA LYS A 101 35.70 -7.05 25.65
C LYS A 101 37.00 -7.86 25.63
N LYS A 102 37.27 -8.60 24.54
CA LYS A 102 38.54 -9.33 24.34
C LYS A 102 39.73 -8.37 24.40
N LEU A 103 39.68 -7.29 23.61
CA LEU A 103 40.75 -6.29 23.53
C LEU A 103 40.97 -5.58 24.88
N ARG A 104 39.90 -5.27 25.62
CA ARG A 104 39.96 -4.72 26.98
C ARG A 104 40.67 -5.68 27.95
N ALA A 105 40.31 -6.96 27.93
CA ALA A 105 40.93 -7.97 28.79
C ALA A 105 42.42 -8.18 28.44
N GLN A 106 42.78 -8.08 27.16
CA GLN A 106 44.18 -8.13 26.72
C GLN A 106 44.98 -6.91 27.19
N LEU A 107 44.40 -5.72 27.13
CA LEU A 107 44.99 -4.48 27.65
C LEU A 107 45.28 -4.55 29.16
N GLU A 108 44.36 -5.13 29.94
CA GLU A 108 44.51 -5.25 31.40
C GLU A 108 45.60 -6.25 31.80
N LYS A 109 45.79 -7.32 31.02
CA LYS A 109 46.83 -8.34 31.25
C LYS A 109 48.19 -7.92 30.70
N SER A 110 48.23 -6.93 29.81
CA SER A 110 49.45 -6.47 29.17
C SER A 110 50.24 -5.54 30.10
N THR A 111 51.56 -5.72 30.10
CA THR A 111 52.52 -4.80 30.76
C THR A 111 52.79 -3.54 29.91
N PHE A 112 52.06 -3.37 28.81
CA PHE A 112 52.07 -2.18 27.95
C PHE A 112 51.24 -1.06 28.58
N LYS A 113 51.84 0.13 28.77
CA LYS A 113 51.16 1.34 29.27
C LYS A 113 50.36 2.04 28.15
N GLY A 114 49.40 1.34 27.57
CA GLY A 114 48.57 1.82 26.46
C GLY A 114 47.37 2.66 26.90
N ALA A 115 47.59 3.75 27.63
CA ALA A 115 46.49 4.59 28.14
C ALA A 115 45.56 5.12 27.01
N GLU A 116 46.13 5.48 25.86
CA GLU A 116 45.36 5.94 24.70
C GLU A 116 44.56 4.83 24.02
N LEU A 117 45.08 3.60 23.98
CA LEU A 117 44.35 2.45 23.44
C LEU A 117 43.17 2.08 24.35
N LYS A 118 43.35 2.15 25.68
CA LYS A 118 42.27 1.97 26.64
C LYS A 118 41.16 3.01 26.46
N LYS A 119 41.52 4.30 26.35
CA LYS A 119 40.56 5.38 26.03
C LYS A 119 39.81 5.11 24.72
N THR A 120 40.50 4.59 23.71
CA THR A 120 39.89 4.26 22.41
C THR A 120 38.88 3.12 22.55
N VAL A 121 39.20 2.06 23.29
CA VAL A 121 38.28 0.95 23.57
C VAL A 121 37.06 1.44 24.35
N ASP A 122 37.25 2.26 25.38
CA ASP A 122 36.14 2.83 26.16
C ASP A 122 35.25 3.73 25.28
N ARG A 123 35.83 4.53 24.38
CA ARG A 123 35.09 5.33 23.40
C ARG A 123 34.28 4.46 22.44
N LEU A 124 34.87 3.40 21.90
CA LEU A 124 34.19 2.48 20.98
C LEU A 124 33.06 1.71 21.69
N MET A 125 33.27 1.28 22.94
CA MET A 125 32.19 0.70 23.75
C MET A 125 31.03 1.67 23.93
N LYS A 126 31.33 2.93 24.28
CA LYS A 126 30.29 3.96 24.42
C LYS A 126 29.53 4.21 23.12
N GLN A 127 30.24 4.28 21.99
CA GLN A 127 29.60 4.42 20.67
C GLN A 127 28.69 3.23 20.35
N LEU A 128 29.07 2.02 20.76
CA LEU A 128 28.25 0.82 20.61
C LEU A 128 26.99 0.90 21.49
N ASP A 129 27.11 1.37 22.73
CA ASP A 129 25.94 1.54 23.61
C ASP A 129 24.98 2.62 23.10
N GLU A 130 25.51 3.73 22.58
CA GLU A 130 24.71 4.80 21.94
C GLU A 130 23.95 4.26 20.71
N LYS A 131 24.60 3.45 19.87
CA LYS A 131 23.96 2.80 18.72
C LYS A 131 22.92 1.76 19.11
N ASP A 132 23.14 1.01 20.19
CA ASP A 132 22.18 0.04 20.73
C ASP A 132 20.87 0.74 21.14
N GLN A 133 20.98 1.91 21.80
CA GLN A 133 19.82 2.74 22.14
C GLN A 133 19.08 3.25 20.89
N GLN A 134 19.80 3.73 19.89
CA GLN A 134 19.21 4.17 18.62
C GLN A 134 18.48 3.01 17.91
N LEU A 135 19.06 1.81 17.92
CA LEU A 135 18.46 0.62 17.31
C LEU A 135 17.18 0.20 18.04
N GLN A 136 17.15 0.31 19.38
CA GLN A 136 15.94 0.05 20.17
C GLN A 136 14.82 1.04 19.85
N GLN A 137 15.14 2.34 19.77
CA GLN A 137 14.18 3.35 19.37
C GLN A 137 13.64 3.08 17.96
N LEU A 138 14.51 2.75 17.02
CA LEU A 138 14.11 2.43 15.65
C LEU A 138 13.16 1.23 15.59
N ARG A 139 13.41 0.17 16.39
CA ARG A 139 12.50 -0.99 16.47
C ARG A 139 11.12 -0.59 16.99
N ALA A 140 11.05 0.21 18.05
CA ALA A 140 9.79 0.70 18.59
C ALA A 140 9.01 1.58 17.58
N GLU A 141 9.71 2.42 16.81
CA GLU A 141 9.09 3.20 15.73
C GLU A 141 8.52 2.32 14.61
N LEU A 142 9.20 1.22 14.26
CA LEU A 142 8.73 0.27 13.25
C LEU A 142 7.50 -0.51 13.73
N ASP A 143 7.50 -1.00 14.97
CA ASP A 143 6.36 -1.70 15.56
C ASP A 143 5.12 -0.80 15.61
N ALA A 144 5.30 0.48 15.99
CA ALA A 144 4.23 1.47 15.99
C ALA A 144 3.68 1.74 14.57
N LYS A 145 4.55 1.77 13.55
CA LYS A 145 4.15 1.93 12.14
C LYS A 145 3.40 0.70 11.63
N ASP A 146 3.83 -0.51 11.95
CA ASP A 146 3.15 -1.75 11.54
C ASP A 146 1.72 -1.80 12.10
N ILE A 147 1.52 -1.37 13.36
CA ILE A 147 0.17 -1.22 13.95
C ILE A 147 -0.66 -0.19 13.16
N HIS A 148 -0.09 0.98 12.87
CA HIS A 148 -0.79 2.03 12.14
C HIS A 148 -1.18 1.61 10.71
N ILE A 149 -0.33 0.83 10.03
CA ILE A 149 -0.63 0.27 8.71
C ILE A 149 -1.83 -0.69 8.82
N SER A 150 -1.85 -1.56 9.82
CA SER A 150 -2.99 -2.47 10.05
C SER A 150 -4.30 -1.71 10.28
N GLU A 151 -4.28 -0.61 11.04
CA GLU A 151 -5.47 0.24 11.25
C GLU A 151 -5.92 0.93 9.96
N LEU A 152 -4.98 1.36 9.12
CA LEU A 152 -5.28 1.95 7.81
C LEU A 152 -5.88 0.91 6.86
N ASP A 153 -5.35 -0.31 6.82
CA ASP A 153 -5.89 -1.40 6.02
C ASP A 153 -7.33 -1.76 6.42
N GLU A 154 -7.63 -1.78 7.73
CA GLU A 154 -8.99 -1.97 8.23
C GLU A 154 -9.92 -0.83 7.77
N LYS A 155 -9.49 0.43 7.90
CA LYS A 155 -10.24 1.60 7.42
C LYS A 155 -10.50 1.54 5.91
N VAL A 156 -9.50 1.17 5.11
CA VAL A 156 -9.62 1.03 3.66
C VAL A 156 -10.58 -0.09 3.29
N SER A 157 -10.51 -1.24 3.95
CA SER A 157 -11.44 -2.36 3.76
C SER A 157 -12.89 -1.97 4.08
N ASN A 158 -13.09 -1.26 5.20
CA ASN A 158 -14.40 -0.75 5.60
C ASN A 158 -14.94 0.27 4.56
N LEU A 159 -14.11 1.22 4.14
CA LEU A 159 -14.46 2.20 3.09
C LEU A 159 -14.84 1.52 1.77
N ASN A 160 -14.07 0.53 1.31
CA ASN A 160 -14.38 -0.21 0.09
C ASN A 160 -15.72 -0.96 0.19
N THR A 161 -16.02 -1.52 1.37
CA THR A 161 -17.30 -2.16 1.65
C THR A 161 -18.45 -1.15 1.58
N HIS A 162 -18.30 0.03 2.21
CA HIS A 162 -19.29 1.09 2.16
C HIS A 162 -19.52 1.63 0.75
N VAL A 163 -18.45 1.85 -0.03
CA VAL A 163 -18.55 2.29 -1.43
C VAL A 163 -19.30 1.27 -2.28
N THR A 164 -19.00 -0.02 -2.12
CA THR A 164 -19.66 -1.10 -2.86
C THR A 164 -21.15 -1.20 -2.50
N LYS A 165 -21.48 -1.08 -1.21
CA LYS A 165 -22.87 -1.06 -0.75
C LYS A 165 -23.64 0.14 -1.30
N LEU A 166 -23.08 1.35 -1.17
CA LEU A 166 -23.70 2.57 -1.69
C LEU A 166 -23.93 2.51 -3.20
N LYS A 167 -22.98 1.97 -3.96
CA LYS A 167 -23.13 1.78 -5.41
C LYS A 167 -24.27 0.82 -5.75
N THR A 168 -24.36 -0.29 -5.03
CA THR A 168 -25.43 -1.28 -5.20
C THR A 168 -26.80 -0.69 -4.86
N ASP A 169 -26.91 -0.02 -3.71
CA ASP A 169 -28.15 0.61 -3.25
C ASP A 169 -28.62 1.70 -4.22
N ASN A 170 -27.70 2.52 -4.73
CA ASN A 170 -28.02 3.58 -5.68
C ASN A 170 -28.50 3.01 -7.02
N THR A 171 -27.84 1.94 -7.51
CA THR A 171 -28.27 1.27 -8.75
C THR A 171 -29.67 0.66 -8.60
N ALA A 172 -29.94 0.00 -7.47
CA ALA A 172 -31.26 -0.56 -7.19
C ALA A 172 -32.36 0.51 -7.07
N LYS A 173 -32.05 1.63 -6.40
CA LYS A 173 -32.95 2.79 -6.31
C LYS A 173 -33.22 3.41 -7.67
N ALA A 174 -32.20 3.60 -8.50
CA ALA A 174 -32.36 4.14 -9.85
C ALA A 174 -33.24 3.24 -10.73
N GLN A 175 -33.06 1.92 -10.63
CA GLN A 175 -33.91 0.96 -11.33
C GLN A 175 -35.36 1.03 -10.84
N THR A 176 -35.57 1.06 -9.52
CA THR A 176 -36.92 1.19 -8.93
C THR A 176 -37.62 2.48 -9.38
N ILE A 177 -36.90 3.60 -9.39
CA ILE A 177 -37.42 4.90 -9.87
C ILE A 177 -37.79 4.81 -11.35
N SER A 178 -36.94 4.19 -12.18
CA SER A 178 -37.21 4.00 -13.61
C SER A 178 -38.46 3.14 -13.86
N ASP A 179 -38.64 2.08 -13.09
CA ASP A 179 -39.79 1.18 -13.23
C ASP A 179 -41.08 1.84 -12.72
N GLN A 180 -41.01 2.56 -11.60
CA GLN A 180 -42.13 3.37 -11.09
C GLN A 180 -42.52 4.48 -12.07
N ASP A 181 -41.55 5.19 -12.64
CA ASP A 181 -41.78 6.23 -13.65
C ASP A 181 -42.51 5.64 -14.86
N LYS A 182 -42.04 4.51 -15.40
CA LYS A 182 -42.71 3.82 -16.51
C LYS A 182 -44.13 3.40 -16.15
N GLN A 183 -44.35 2.87 -14.95
CA GLN A 183 -45.67 2.41 -14.51
C GLN A 183 -46.66 3.57 -14.39
N ILE A 184 -46.25 4.69 -13.77
CA ILE A 184 -47.10 5.87 -13.57
C ILE A 184 -47.52 6.48 -14.92
N HIS A 185 -46.60 6.49 -15.89
CA HIS A 185 -46.82 7.07 -17.20
C HIS A 185 -47.37 6.09 -18.23
N THR A 186 -47.64 4.83 -17.88
CA THR A 186 -48.27 3.87 -18.80
C THR A 186 -49.78 4.05 -18.81
N ALA A 187 -50.34 4.11 -20.02
CA ALA A 187 -51.77 4.00 -20.27
C ALA A 187 -52.05 3.08 -21.46
N TRP A 188 -53.32 2.82 -21.72
CA TRP A 188 -53.79 1.90 -22.74
C TRP A 188 -54.96 2.53 -23.49
N TYR A 189 -54.94 2.45 -24.81
CA TYR A 189 -56.07 2.90 -25.62
C TYR A 189 -56.48 1.86 -26.65
N VAL A 190 -57.76 1.89 -27.03
CA VAL A 190 -58.30 1.08 -28.11
C VAL A 190 -59.46 1.80 -28.77
N PHE A 191 -59.60 1.61 -30.07
CA PHE A 191 -60.81 1.97 -30.79
C PHE A 191 -61.12 0.91 -31.84
N GLY A 192 -62.39 0.70 -32.12
CA GLY A 192 -62.82 -0.32 -33.07
C GLY A 192 -64.33 -0.27 -33.28
N THR A 193 -64.82 -1.13 -34.16
CA THR A 193 -66.26 -1.28 -34.38
C THR A 193 -66.92 -1.90 -33.15
N LYS A 194 -68.24 -1.69 -33.01
CA LYS A 194 -69.02 -2.27 -31.91
C LYS A 194 -68.91 -3.80 -31.86
N LYS A 195 -68.72 -4.46 -33.01
CA LYS A 195 -68.56 -5.92 -33.12
C LYS A 195 -67.22 -6.36 -32.54
N GLU A 196 -66.12 -5.73 -32.96
CA GLU A 196 -64.78 -6.05 -32.47
C GLU A 196 -64.66 -5.83 -30.95
N LEU A 197 -65.15 -4.69 -30.44
CA LEU A 197 -65.09 -4.39 -29.01
C LEU A 197 -65.91 -5.40 -28.17
N LYS A 198 -66.99 -5.95 -28.71
CA LYS A 198 -67.78 -7.01 -28.05
C LYS A 198 -67.06 -8.36 -28.06
N GLU A 199 -66.49 -8.73 -29.21
CA GLU A 199 -65.72 -9.99 -29.36
C GLU A 199 -64.51 -10.03 -28.42
N GLN A 200 -63.88 -8.89 -28.15
CA GLN A 200 -62.76 -8.77 -27.23
C GLN A 200 -63.17 -8.62 -25.75
N GLY A 201 -64.48 -8.67 -25.45
CA GLY A 201 -65.02 -8.51 -24.10
C GLY A 201 -64.87 -7.09 -23.53
N ILE A 202 -64.47 -6.12 -24.36
CA ILE A 202 -64.23 -4.72 -23.95
C ILE A 202 -65.56 -3.98 -23.76
N LEU A 203 -66.58 -4.32 -24.55
CA LEU A 203 -67.93 -3.75 -24.50
C LEU A 203 -68.96 -4.84 -24.22
N VAL A 204 -69.62 -4.77 -23.06
CA VAL A 204 -70.67 -5.72 -22.63
C VAL A 204 -71.89 -4.92 -22.17
N ASP A 205 -73.07 -5.20 -22.74
CA ASP A 205 -74.34 -4.54 -22.38
C ASP A 205 -74.30 -3.00 -22.35
N GLY A 206 -73.52 -2.41 -23.27
CA GLY A 206 -73.40 -0.95 -23.39
C GLY A 206 -72.42 -0.30 -22.40
N LYS A 207 -71.78 -1.08 -21.53
CA LYS A 207 -70.73 -0.65 -20.61
C LYS A 207 -69.38 -1.20 -21.03
N VAL A 208 -68.31 -0.45 -20.75
CA VAL A 208 -66.94 -0.87 -21.03
C VAL A 208 -66.22 -1.34 -19.78
N LEU A 209 -65.26 -2.25 -19.96
CA LEU A 209 -64.31 -2.70 -18.93
C LEU A 209 -64.95 -3.27 -17.64
N GLN A 210 -66.11 -3.93 -17.75
CA GLN A 210 -66.86 -4.43 -16.58
C GLN A 210 -66.42 -5.82 -16.09
N SER A 211 -65.87 -6.65 -16.97
CA SER A 211 -65.49 -8.05 -16.70
C SER A 211 -64.06 -8.33 -17.17
N ALA A 212 -63.60 -9.59 -17.12
CA ALA A 212 -62.36 -9.96 -17.80
C ALA A 212 -62.45 -9.58 -19.28
N PHE A 213 -61.55 -8.73 -19.76
CA PHE A 213 -61.45 -8.27 -21.14
C PHE A 213 -60.04 -8.53 -21.68
N ASN A 214 -59.91 -8.61 -23.01
CA ASN A 214 -58.62 -8.85 -23.64
C ASN A 214 -57.72 -7.61 -23.54
N LYS A 215 -56.87 -7.55 -22.51
CA LYS A 215 -55.89 -6.48 -22.33
C LYS A 215 -54.87 -6.39 -23.47
N ALA A 216 -54.59 -7.49 -24.17
CA ALA A 216 -53.64 -7.50 -25.29
C ALA A 216 -54.19 -6.79 -26.53
N TYR A 217 -55.50 -6.56 -26.61
CA TYR A 217 -56.13 -5.79 -27.68
C TYR A 217 -55.97 -4.27 -27.51
N PHE A 218 -55.41 -3.82 -26.38
CA PHE A 218 -55.09 -2.41 -26.16
C PHE A 218 -53.68 -2.07 -26.62
N THR A 219 -53.55 -0.89 -27.20
CA THR A 219 -52.24 -0.28 -27.47
C THR A 219 -51.71 0.34 -26.19
N ARG A 220 -50.59 -0.19 -25.68
CA ARG A 220 -49.86 0.38 -24.54
C ARG A 220 -49.09 1.62 -24.99
N VAL A 221 -49.19 2.71 -24.23
CA VAL A 221 -48.56 4.00 -24.52
C VAL A 221 -47.93 4.64 -23.28
N ASP A 222 -46.92 5.48 -23.51
CA ASP A 222 -46.47 6.46 -22.53
C ASP A 222 -47.30 7.74 -22.71
N ILE A 223 -47.98 8.17 -21.65
CA ILE A 223 -48.89 9.32 -21.67
C ILE A 223 -48.18 10.63 -22.00
N ARG A 224 -46.86 10.72 -21.76
CA ARG A 224 -46.09 11.94 -22.03
C ARG A 224 -45.88 12.15 -23.53
N THR A 225 -45.79 11.05 -24.29
CA THR A 225 -45.45 11.06 -25.72
C THR A 225 -46.68 10.98 -26.62
N LEU A 226 -47.76 10.30 -26.19
CA LEU A 226 -49.00 10.24 -26.95
C LEU A 226 -49.73 11.59 -26.92
N LYS A 227 -49.71 12.32 -28.04
CA LYS A 227 -50.43 13.60 -28.20
C LYS A 227 -51.72 13.48 -28.99
N GLU A 228 -51.81 12.52 -29.92
CA GLU A 228 -52.95 12.40 -30.81
C GLU A 228 -53.32 10.93 -31.03
N ILE A 229 -54.63 10.66 -31.14
CA ILE A 229 -55.19 9.39 -31.58
C ILE A 229 -56.01 9.65 -32.84
N LYS A 230 -55.55 9.13 -33.98
CA LYS A 230 -56.26 9.22 -35.26
C LYS A 230 -57.16 8.01 -35.42
N PHE A 231 -58.46 8.23 -35.57
CA PHE A 231 -59.45 7.15 -35.62
C PHE A 231 -59.69 6.60 -37.02
N TYR A 232 -59.26 7.32 -38.07
CA TYR A 232 -59.49 6.97 -39.46
C TYR A 232 -60.97 6.67 -39.78
N SER A 233 -61.88 7.41 -39.12
CA SER A 233 -63.32 7.25 -39.26
C SER A 233 -64.02 8.60 -39.18
N LYS A 234 -65.12 8.72 -39.93
CA LYS A 234 -65.99 9.90 -39.97
C LYS A 234 -66.99 9.94 -38.80
N SER A 235 -67.04 8.90 -37.96
CA SER A 235 -67.93 8.80 -36.81
C SER A 235 -67.23 8.11 -35.64
N VAL A 236 -67.04 8.85 -34.55
CA VAL A 236 -66.40 8.35 -33.33
C VAL A 236 -67.30 8.65 -32.13
N LYS A 237 -67.48 7.68 -31.26
CA LYS A 237 -68.13 7.85 -29.96
C LYS A 237 -67.21 7.33 -28.85
N LEU A 238 -66.84 8.22 -27.94
CA LEU A 238 -66.06 7.85 -26.76
C LEU A 238 -66.93 7.02 -25.81
N LEU A 239 -66.40 5.90 -25.32
CA LEU A 239 -67.09 5.00 -24.39
C LEU A 239 -66.55 5.09 -22.97
N THR A 240 -65.40 5.72 -22.79
CA THR A 240 -64.75 6.01 -21.50
C THR A 240 -64.88 7.49 -21.19
N THR A 241 -64.97 7.83 -19.91
CA THR A 241 -65.11 9.21 -19.46
C THR A 241 -63.74 9.78 -19.12
N HIS A 242 -63.36 10.85 -19.81
CA HIS A 242 -62.14 11.62 -19.55
C HIS A 242 -62.54 13.10 -19.44
N PRO A 243 -61.84 13.92 -18.62
CA PRO A 243 -62.21 15.32 -18.44
C PRO A 243 -62.20 16.08 -19.78
N ALA A 244 -63.32 16.73 -20.13
CA ALA A 244 -63.44 17.43 -21.42
C ALA A 244 -62.42 18.57 -21.61
N SER A 245 -61.87 19.12 -20.52
CA SER A 245 -60.80 20.13 -20.56
C SER A 245 -59.43 19.57 -20.95
N SER A 246 -59.27 18.25 -21.02
CA SER A 246 -57.99 17.58 -21.24
C SER A 246 -57.75 17.07 -22.67
N TYR A 247 -58.74 17.22 -23.56
CA TYR A 247 -58.62 16.83 -24.96
C TYR A 247 -59.52 17.66 -25.89
N SER A 248 -59.20 17.68 -27.18
CA SER A 248 -60.08 18.11 -28.26
C SER A 248 -60.40 16.93 -29.18
N LEU A 249 -61.60 16.92 -29.77
CA LEU A 249 -62.02 15.93 -30.76
C LEU A 249 -62.47 16.66 -32.02
N GLU A 250 -61.60 16.70 -33.02
CA GLU A 250 -61.77 17.49 -34.24
C GLU A 250 -61.67 16.61 -35.47
N LYS A 251 -62.13 17.13 -36.62
CA LYS A 251 -61.96 16.45 -37.90
C LYS A 251 -60.72 16.98 -38.60
N ASP A 252 -59.92 16.08 -39.15
CA ASP A 252 -58.78 16.43 -39.98
C ASP A 252 -59.20 16.87 -41.39
N VAL A 253 -58.21 17.14 -42.24
CA VAL A 253 -58.39 17.52 -43.65
C VAL A 253 -59.20 16.49 -44.47
N ASN A 254 -59.20 15.21 -44.04
CA ASN A 254 -59.94 14.11 -44.69
C ASN A 254 -61.35 13.94 -44.12
N LYS A 255 -61.78 14.81 -43.21
CA LYS A 255 -63.05 14.74 -42.46
C LYS A 255 -63.12 13.53 -41.50
N GLU A 256 -61.97 12.98 -41.11
CA GLU A 256 -61.83 11.89 -40.14
C GLU A 256 -61.54 12.45 -38.76
N TYR A 257 -62.07 11.83 -37.72
CA TYR A 257 -61.87 12.31 -36.35
C TYR A 257 -60.45 12.03 -35.83
N VAL A 258 -59.91 13.01 -35.13
CA VAL A 258 -58.65 12.96 -34.39
C VAL A 258 -58.90 13.46 -32.97
N LEU A 259 -58.48 12.70 -31.97
CA LEU A 259 -58.46 13.15 -30.58
C LEU A 259 -57.07 13.68 -30.24
N THR A 260 -56.98 14.96 -29.91
CA THR A 260 -55.74 15.62 -29.47
C THR A 260 -55.78 15.78 -27.96
N ILE A 261 -54.82 15.16 -27.26
CA ILE A 261 -54.69 15.23 -25.81
C ILE A 261 -53.92 16.50 -25.46
N THR A 262 -54.60 17.47 -24.85
CA THR A 262 -54.02 18.77 -24.47
C THR A 262 -53.38 18.73 -23.10
N ASN A 263 -53.91 17.92 -22.18
CA ASN A 263 -53.33 17.67 -20.86
C ASN A 263 -53.36 16.17 -20.53
N PRO A 264 -52.25 15.44 -20.77
CA PRO A 264 -52.20 13.99 -20.56
C PRO A 264 -52.48 13.56 -19.12
N ASP A 265 -51.94 14.26 -18.12
CA ASP A 265 -52.13 13.86 -16.71
C ASP A 265 -53.60 13.97 -16.30
N VAL A 266 -54.27 15.05 -16.72
CA VAL A 266 -55.71 15.23 -16.47
C VAL A 266 -56.53 14.23 -17.29
N PHE A 267 -56.17 13.98 -18.55
CA PHE A 267 -56.86 13.01 -19.41
C PHE A 267 -56.83 11.61 -18.80
N TRP A 268 -55.66 11.14 -18.37
CA TRP A 268 -55.45 9.81 -17.82
C TRP A 268 -55.71 9.70 -16.30
N SER A 269 -56.20 10.77 -15.66
CA SER A 269 -56.47 10.81 -14.21
C SER A 269 -57.67 9.95 -13.79
N THR A 270 -58.71 9.89 -14.63
CA THR A 270 -59.96 9.17 -14.31
C THR A 270 -59.86 7.69 -14.65
N SER A 271 -59.14 7.36 -15.73
CA SER A 271 -58.91 5.99 -16.18
C SER A 271 -57.61 5.94 -16.98
N LYS A 272 -56.78 4.91 -16.74
CA LYS A 272 -55.61 4.58 -17.58
C LYS A 272 -55.99 3.85 -18.88
N TYR A 273 -57.29 3.56 -19.07
CA TYR A 273 -57.84 2.93 -20.26
C TYR A 273 -58.75 3.90 -20.99
N PHE A 274 -58.49 4.09 -22.29
CA PHE A 274 -59.34 4.82 -23.22
C PHE A 274 -59.97 3.87 -24.23
N VAL A 275 -61.29 3.97 -24.40
CA VAL A 275 -62.07 3.17 -25.36
C VAL A 275 -62.97 4.09 -26.17
N ALA A 276 -62.91 3.97 -27.50
CA ALA A 276 -63.85 4.62 -28.42
C ALA A 276 -64.42 3.61 -29.43
N VAL A 277 -65.66 3.83 -29.85
CA VAL A 277 -66.27 3.08 -30.95
C VAL A 277 -66.27 3.91 -32.23
N VAL A 278 -65.90 3.27 -33.33
CA VAL A 278 -65.89 3.89 -34.67
C VAL A 278 -66.90 3.20 -35.60
N ARG A 279 -67.33 3.91 -36.65
CA ARG A 279 -68.27 3.41 -37.66
C ARG A 279 -67.83 3.74 -39.08
#